data_AF-A0A061IBK9-F1
#
_entry.id   AF-A0A061IBK9-F1
#
_cell.length_a   1.000
_cell.length_b   1.000
_cell.length_c   1.000
_cell.angle_alpha   90.00
_cell.angle_beta   90.00
_cell.angle_gamma   90.00
#
_symmetry.space_group_name_H-M   'P 1'
#
loop_
_entity.id
_entity.type
_entity.pdbx_description
1 polymer ?
#
loop_
_entity_poly.entity_id
_entity_poly.type
_entity_poly.pdbx_seq_one_letter_code
_entity_poly.pdbx_strand_id
1 'polypeptide(L)'
;VISGYEIACKKAHEILPDLVCCSAKNLRDVDEVSSLIRTSVMSKQYGNEAFLAKLIAQACVSIFPDSGNFNVDNIRVCKILGSGIYSSSVLHGMVFKKETEGDVTSVKDAKIAVYSCPFDGMITETKGTVLIKTAEELMNFSKGEESLMDAQVKAIASTGANVIVTGGKVADMALHYANKYNIMLVR
;
A
#
# COMPACT_ATOMS: atom_id res chain seq x y z
N VAL A 1 -9.58 -47.95 16.35
CA VAL A 1 -8.71 -47.20 15.41
C VAL A 1 -8.78 -45.70 15.67
N ILE A 2 -9.95 -45.06 15.58
CA ILE A 2 -10.12 -43.61 15.82
C ILE A 2 -9.63 -43.20 17.22
N SER A 3 -10.09 -43.87 18.28
CA SER A 3 -9.62 -43.61 19.66
C SER A 3 -8.12 -43.82 19.84
N GLY A 4 -7.52 -44.75 19.09
CA GLY A 4 -6.08 -45.00 19.10
C GLY A 4 -5.29 -43.82 18.53
N TYR A 5 -5.77 -43.22 17.42
CA TYR A 5 -5.15 -42.02 16.84
C TYR A 5 -5.25 -40.81 17.77
N GLU A 6 -6.36 -40.65 18.49
CA GLU A 6 -6.50 -39.56 19.48
C GLU A 6 -5.53 -39.73 20.66
N ILE A 7 -5.38 -40.95 21.19
CA ILE A 7 -4.43 -41.25 22.27
C ILE A 7 -2.99 -41.02 21.80
N ALA A 8 -2.65 -41.46 20.59
CA ALA A 8 -1.33 -41.24 20.00
C ALA A 8 -1.03 -39.76 19.76
N CYS A 9 -2.01 -38.98 19.28
CA CYS A 9 -1.89 -37.54 19.07
C CYS A 9 -1.61 -36.79 20.37
N LYS A 10 -2.34 -37.12 21.45
CA LYS A 10 -2.08 -36.55 22.79
C LYS A 10 -0.66 -36.86 23.26
N LYS A 11 -0.21 -38.11 23.13
CA LYS A 11 1.14 -38.50 23.53
C LYS A 11 2.22 -37.81 22.69
N ALA A 12 1.97 -37.60 21.39
CA ALA A 12 2.88 -36.83 20.54
C ALA A 12 3.00 -35.37 21.01
N HIS A 13 1.89 -34.71 21.35
CA HIS A 13 1.91 -33.36 21.90
C HIS A 13 2.63 -33.24 23.25
N GLU A 14 2.63 -34.31 24.06
CA GLU A 14 3.42 -34.35 25.30
C GLU A 14 4.93 -34.46 25.05
N ILE A 15 5.36 -35.17 24.01
CA ILE A 15 6.78 -35.42 23.71
C ILE A 15 7.42 -34.28 22.91
N LEU A 16 6.64 -33.59 22.05
CA LEU A 16 7.15 -32.53 21.17
C LEU A 16 7.92 -31.40 21.89
N PRO A 17 7.51 -30.90 23.08
CA PRO A 17 8.27 -29.90 23.82
C PRO A 17 9.67 -30.35 24.25
N ASP A 18 9.86 -31.64 24.54
CA ASP A 18 11.14 -32.20 25.00
C ASP A 18 12.17 -32.32 23.86
N LEU A 19 11.72 -32.29 22.61
CA LEU A 19 12.54 -32.46 21.42
C LEU A 19 13.02 -31.13 20.81
N VAL A 20 12.74 -29.99 21.45
CA VAL A 20 13.12 -28.66 20.93
C VAL A 20 14.61 -28.40 21.13
N CYS A 21 15.39 -28.49 20.05
CA CYS A 21 16.83 -28.25 20.08
C CYS A 21 17.21 -26.76 20.06
N CYS A 22 16.42 -25.93 19.39
CA CYS A 22 16.71 -24.51 19.18
C CYS A 22 15.42 -23.69 19.32
N SER A 23 15.52 -22.53 19.95
CA SER A 23 14.42 -21.56 20.06
C SER A 23 14.93 -20.17 19.66
N ALA A 24 14.05 -19.36 19.06
CA ALA A 24 14.35 -17.99 18.70
C ALA A 24 14.46 -17.14 19.98
N LYS A 25 15.61 -16.49 20.18
CA LYS A 25 15.86 -15.61 21.32
C LYS A 25 15.44 -14.18 21.01
N ASN A 26 15.80 -13.68 19.83
CA ASN A 26 15.53 -12.30 19.42
C ASN A 26 14.85 -12.24 18.05
N LEU A 27 13.55 -11.97 18.07
CA LEU A 27 12.73 -11.82 16.85
C LEU A 27 13.00 -10.51 16.09
N ARG A 28 13.88 -9.63 16.61
CA ARG A 28 14.33 -8.42 15.93
C ARG A 28 15.66 -8.58 15.22
N ASP A 29 16.37 -9.67 15.46
CA ASP A 29 17.61 -9.91 14.75
C ASP A 29 17.32 -10.53 13.38
N VAL A 30 17.80 -9.86 12.33
CA VAL A 30 17.55 -10.27 10.95
C VAL A 30 18.25 -11.59 10.65
N ASP A 31 19.45 -11.81 11.20
CA ASP A 31 20.23 -13.01 10.93
C ASP A 31 19.63 -14.25 11.62
N GLU A 32 19.19 -14.10 12.88
CA GLU A 32 18.48 -15.16 13.60
C GLU A 32 17.17 -15.53 12.88
N VAL A 33 16.33 -14.55 12.54
CA VAL A 33 15.06 -14.78 11.82
C VAL A 33 15.31 -15.39 10.43
N SER A 34 16.33 -14.93 9.71
CA SER A 34 16.70 -15.49 8.41
C SER A 34 17.08 -16.97 8.51
N SER A 35 17.75 -17.39 9.58
CA SER A 35 18.14 -18.80 9.77
C SER A 35 16.92 -19.73 9.90
N LEU A 36 15.87 -19.26 10.59
CA LEU A 36 14.62 -19.99 10.77
C LEU A 36 13.82 -20.06 9.47
N ILE A 37 13.65 -18.92 8.80
CA ILE A 37 12.88 -18.80 7.54
C ILE A 37 13.56 -19.55 6.39
N ARG A 38 14.89 -19.63 6.38
CA ARG A 38 15.66 -20.30 5.34
C ARG A 38 15.18 -21.72 5.09
N THR A 39 14.89 -22.48 6.15
CA THR A 39 14.46 -23.88 6.03
C THR A 39 13.13 -24.01 5.27
N SER A 40 12.16 -23.14 5.57
CA SER A 40 10.88 -23.11 4.88
C SER A 40 11.03 -22.70 3.41
N VAL A 41 11.85 -21.68 3.13
CA VAL A 41 12.10 -21.20 1.76
C VAL A 41 12.85 -22.24 0.93
N MET A 42 13.84 -22.92 1.51
CA MET A 42 14.64 -23.94 0.84
C MET A 42 13.79 -25.08 0.26
N SER A 43 12.68 -25.44 0.92
CA SER A 43 11.76 -26.47 0.43
C SER A 43 10.99 -26.06 -0.84
N LYS A 44 10.94 -24.76 -1.15
CA LYS A 44 10.19 -24.19 -2.28
C LYS A 44 11.09 -23.61 -3.36
N GLN A 45 12.24 -23.06 -2.97
CA GLN A 45 13.18 -22.46 -3.89
C GLN A 45 14.61 -22.81 -3.48
N TYR A 46 15.17 -23.79 -4.18
CA TYR A 46 16.53 -24.25 -3.96
C TYR A 46 17.55 -23.39 -4.70
N GLY A 47 18.66 -23.05 -4.05
CA GLY A 47 19.79 -22.30 -4.63
C GLY A 47 19.72 -20.78 -4.43
N ASN A 48 18.55 -20.23 -4.11
CA ASN A 48 18.37 -18.80 -3.80
C ASN A 48 17.85 -18.59 -2.36
N GLU A 49 17.87 -19.63 -1.52
CA GLU A 49 17.20 -19.61 -0.22
C GLU A 49 17.82 -18.60 0.75
N ALA A 50 19.14 -18.44 0.73
CA ALA A 50 19.83 -17.52 1.63
C ALA A 50 19.50 -16.05 1.31
N PHE A 51 19.46 -15.71 0.01
CA PHE A 51 19.13 -14.36 -0.44
C PHE A 51 17.67 -14.01 -0.15
N LEU A 52 16.74 -14.91 -0.49
CA LEU A 52 15.31 -14.68 -0.25
C LEU A 52 14.98 -14.66 1.25
N ALA A 53 15.58 -15.54 2.06
CA ALA A 53 15.36 -15.55 3.50
C ALA A 53 15.78 -14.23 4.14
N LYS A 54 16.90 -13.64 3.71
CA LYS A 54 17.36 -12.33 4.20
C LYS A 54 16.38 -11.21 3.86
N LEU A 55 15.86 -11.17 2.64
CA LEU A 55 14.85 -10.17 2.24
C LEU A 55 13.54 -10.32 3.03
N ILE A 56 13.07 -11.55 3.21
CA ILE A 56 11.85 -11.81 3.97
C ILE A 56 12.06 -11.43 5.44
N ALA A 57 13.19 -11.80 6.04
CA ALA A 57 13.53 -11.46 7.41
C ALA A 57 13.58 -9.95 7.63
N GLN A 58 14.21 -9.19 6.71
CA GLN A 58 14.22 -7.73 6.76
C GLN A 58 12.80 -7.15 6.77
N ALA A 59 11.91 -7.62 5.89
CA ALA A 59 10.51 -7.16 5.87
C ALA A 59 9.76 -7.50 7.16
N CYS A 60 9.94 -8.71 7.70
CA CYS A 60 9.29 -9.15 8.94
C CYS A 60 9.76 -8.33 10.16
N VAL A 61 11.06 -8.08 10.28
CA VAL A 61 11.63 -7.32 11.40
C VAL A 61 11.15 -5.87 11.37
N SER A 62 11.06 -5.23 10.19
CA SER A 62 10.58 -3.85 10.07
C SER A 62 9.11 -3.65 10.49
N ILE A 63 8.29 -4.71 10.44
CA ILE A 63 6.85 -4.66 10.75
C ILE A 63 6.55 -5.18 12.16
N PHE A 64 7.51 -5.82 12.81
CA PHE A 64 7.31 -6.49 14.09
C PHE A 64 6.85 -5.50 15.19
N PRO A 65 5.59 -5.58 15.66
CA PRO A 65 5.08 -4.64 16.64
C PRO A 65 5.52 -5.03 18.06
N ASP A 66 5.64 -4.04 18.95
CA ASP A 66 5.92 -4.27 20.38
C ASP A 66 4.83 -5.13 21.07
N SER A 67 3.61 -5.14 20.53
CA SER A 67 2.47 -5.89 21.05
C SER A 67 2.53 -7.40 20.79
N GLY A 68 3.47 -7.87 19.98
CA GLY A 68 3.65 -9.30 19.65
C GLY A 68 2.64 -9.88 18.65
N ASN A 69 1.63 -9.10 18.22
CA ASN A 69 0.64 -9.54 17.23
C ASN A 69 1.14 -9.28 15.80
N PHE A 70 1.66 -10.31 15.15
CA PHE A 70 2.13 -10.24 13.77
C PHE A 70 1.01 -10.52 12.77
N ASN A 71 0.65 -9.54 11.93
CA ASN A 71 -0.29 -9.74 10.84
C ASN A 71 0.45 -10.05 9.53
N VAL A 72 0.13 -11.20 8.93
CA VAL A 72 0.71 -11.64 7.64
C VAL A 72 0.34 -10.72 6.47
N ASP A 73 -0.79 -10.02 6.54
CA ASP A 73 -1.25 -9.14 5.47
C ASP A 73 -0.46 -7.82 5.36
N ASN A 74 0.32 -7.49 6.40
CA ASN A 74 1.16 -6.29 6.40
C ASN A 74 2.35 -6.41 5.42
N ILE A 75 2.71 -7.62 4.99
CA ILE A 75 3.77 -7.87 4.02
C ILE A 75 3.15 -8.19 2.68
N ARG A 76 3.46 -7.38 1.66
CA ARG A 76 2.97 -7.59 0.30
C ARG A 76 4.11 -7.79 -0.68
N VAL A 77 3.99 -8.84 -1.50
CA VAL A 77 4.97 -9.16 -2.55
C VAL A 77 4.54 -8.52 -3.86
N CYS A 78 5.31 -7.55 -4.35
CA CYS A 78 5.12 -6.96 -5.68
C CYS A 78 6.05 -7.63 -6.69
N LYS A 79 5.48 -8.30 -7.69
CA LYS A 79 6.25 -8.95 -8.78
C LYS A 79 6.34 -8.01 -9.98
N ILE A 80 7.54 -7.53 -10.29
CA ILE A 80 7.83 -6.72 -11.48
C ILE A 80 8.69 -7.58 -12.42
N LEU A 81 8.24 -7.76 -13.66
CA LEU A 81 8.97 -8.54 -14.66
C LEU A 81 10.08 -7.67 -15.28
N GLY A 82 11.22 -8.27 -15.63
CA GLY A 82 12.29 -7.60 -16.37
C GLY A 82 13.69 -7.67 -15.76
N SER A 83 13.83 -8.18 -14.53
CA SER A 83 15.13 -8.32 -13.87
C SER A 83 15.30 -9.69 -13.18
N GLY A 84 16.51 -9.97 -12.71
CA GLY A 84 16.84 -11.23 -12.01
C GLY A 84 16.36 -11.25 -10.55
N ILE A 85 16.51 -12.39 -9.88
CA ILE A 85 16.12 -12.51 -8.46
C ILE A 85 16.99 -11.62 -7.58
N TYR A 86 18.29 -11.53 -7.89
CA TYR A 86 19.27 -10.78 -7.10
C TYR A 86 19.08 -9.26 -7.09
N SER A 87 18.26 -8.70 -7.99
CA SER A 87 17.90 -7.28 -7.98
C SER A 87 16.65 -6.99 -7.14
N SER A 88 16.08 -8.00 -6.48
CA SER A 88 14.97 -7.81 -5.54
C SER A 88 15.45 -7.06 -4.30
N SER A 89 14.64 -6.14 -3.81
CA SER A 89 14.90 -5.36 -2.60
C SER A 89 13.62 -5.21 -1.77
N VAL A 90 13.81 -4.93 -0.48
CA VAL A 90 12.71 -4.59 0.44
C VAL A 90 12.50 -3.08 0.40
N LEU A 91 11.26 -2.65 0.18
CA LEU A 91 10.88 -1.25 0.22
C LEU A 91 10.02 -1.00 1.46
N HIS A 92 10.32 0.08 2.17
CA HIS A 92 9.55 0.52 3.33
C HIS A 92 8.37 1.36 2.82
N GLY A 93 7.24 0.73 2.60
CA GLY A 93 6.03 1.37 2.07
C GLY A 93 5.25 0.46 1.14
N MET A 94 4.39 1.05 0.30
CA MET A 94 3.61 0.34 -0.70
C MET A 94 4.06 0.71 -2.10
N VAL A 95 4.06 -0.28 -3.00
CA VAL A 95 4.37 -0.09 -4.42
C VAL A 95 3.12 -0.38 -5.23
N PHE A 96 2.74 0.57 -6.08
CA PHE A 96 1.67 0.43 -7.05
C PHE A 96 2.28 0.35 -8.45
N LYS A 97 1.69 -0.47 -9.33
CA LYS A 97 2.13 -0.61 -10.74
C LYS A 97 1.54 0.44 -11.66
N LYS A 98 0.89 1.46 -11.10
CA LYS A 98 0.29 2.56 -11.86
C LYS A 98 1.24 3.74 -11.86
N GLU A 99 1.20 4.49 -12.95
CA GLU A 99 1.87 5.77 -13.05
C GLU A 99 1.05 6.86 -12.36
N THR A 100 1.69 8.00 -12.11
CA THR A 100 1.03 9.22 -11.68
C THR A 100 0.19 9.78 -12.81
N GLU A 101 -1.00 10.29 -12.50
CA GLU A 101 -1.88 10.89 -13.51
C GLU A 101 -1.43 12.32 -13.90
N GLY A 102 -0.58 12.97 -13.10
CA GLY A 102 -0.13 14.36 -13.30
C GLY A 102 1.33 14.50 -13.78
N ASP A 103 1.77 15.76 -13.93
CA ASP A 103 3.12 16.10 -14.43
C ASP A 103 4.22 15.83 -13.39
N VAL A 104 3.86 15.84 -12.10
CA VAL A 104 4.79 15.63 -10.99
C VAL A 104 4.96 14.13 -10.76
N THR A 105 6.13 13.60 -11.11
CA THR A 105 6.45 12.16 -11.03
C THR A 105 7.11 11.75 -9.71
N SER A 106 7.74 12.69 -9.00
CA SER A 106 8.42 12.41 -7.73
C SER A 106 8.38 13.61 -6.78
N VAL A 107 8.19 13.31 -5.49
CA VAL A 107 8.13 14.30 -4.41
C VAL A 107 8.97 13.80 -3.25
N LYS A 108 9.79 14.67 -2.66
CA LYS A 108 10.53 14.42 -1.42
C LYS A 108 9.80 15.09 -0.24
N ASP A 109 9.87 14.48 0.94
CA ASP A 109 9.20 14.95 2.16
C ASP A 109 7.69 15.20 1.95
N ALA A 110 7.01 14.15 1.48
CA ALA A 110 5.61 14.22 1.10
C ALA A 110 4.66 14.33 2.31
N LYS A 111 3.78 15.33 2.28
CA LYS A 111 2.57 15.42 3.09
C LYS A 111 1.40 14.89 2.26
N ILE A 112 0.94 13.70 2.66
CA ILE A 112 0.00 12.90 1.87
C ILE A 112 -1.43 13.10 2.40
N ALA A 113 -2.36 13.45 1.50
CA ALA A 113 -3.80 13.42 1.77
C ALA A 113 -4.42 12.24 1.05
N VAL A 114 -5.20 11.42 1.77
CA VAL A 114 -5.83 10.21 1.22
C VAL A 114 -7.34 10.41 1.17
N TYR A 115 -7.93 10.28 0.00
CA TYR A 115 -9.36 10.40 -0.23
C TYR A 115 -9.94 9.09 -0.78
N SER A 116 -10.99 8.59 -0.15
CA SER A 116 -11.74 7.45 -0.67
C SER A 116 -12.68 7.84 -1.83
N CYS A 117 -12.98 9.13 -1.98
CA CYS A 117 -13.86 9.64 -3.02
C CYS A 117 -13.10 9.94 -4.33
N PRO A 118 -13.79 9.96 -5.48
CA PRO A 118 -13.21 10.50 -6.71
C PRO A 118 -12.78 11.96 -6.53
N PHE A 119 -11.75 12.35 -7.28
CA PHE A 119 -11.26 13.72 -7.32
C PHE A 119 -11.92 14.43 -8.51
N ASP A 120 -13.16 14.84 -8.30
CA ASP A 120 -14.05 15.39 -9.31
C ASP A 120 -15.05 16.37 -8.66
N GLY A 121 -15.80 17.09 -9.48
CA GLY A 121 -16.93 17.89 -9.07
C GLY A 121 -17.98 17.05 -8.31
N MET A 122 -18.71 17.70 -7.40
CA MET A 122 -19.79 17.03 -6.67
C MET A 122 -20.95 16.71 -7.61
N ILE A 123 -21.05 15.44 -8.01
CA ILE A 123 -22.19 14.92 -8.76
C ILE A 123 -23.23 14.44 -7.74
N THR A 124 -24.49 14.83 -7.96
CA THR A 124 -25.61 14.31 -7.17
C THR A 124 -25.92 12.86 -7.55
N GLU A 125 -26.21 12.00 -6.57
CA GLU A 125 -26.59 10.59 -6.85
C GLU A 125 -27.87 10.50 -7.69
N THR A 126 -28.82 11.39 -7.45
CA THR A 126 -30.01 11.56 -8.28
C THR A 126 -29.68 12.38 -9.52
N LYS A 127 -30.51 12.24 -10.57
CA LYS A 127 -30.34 12.99 -11.82
C LYS A 127 -30.37 14.50 -11.54
N GLY A 128 -29.19 15.11 -11.49
CA GLY A 128 -29.02 16.55 -11.41
C GLY A 128 -29.27 17.16 -12.78
N THR A 129 -30.41 17.82 -12.97
CA THR A 129 -30.67 18.61 -14.17
C THR A 129 -30.28 20.07 -13.91
N VAL A 130 -29.21 20.53 -14.56
CA VAL A 130 -28.86 21.95 -14.56
C VAL A 130 -29.93 22.71 -15.33
N LEU A 131 -30.63 23.62 -14.66
CA LEU A 131 -31.70 24.40 -15.26
C LEU A 131 -31.16 25.77 -15.65
N ILE A 132 -30.91 25.94 -16.95
CA ILE A 132 -30.36 27.18 -17.54
C ILE A 132 -31.51 27.86 -18.30
N LYS A 133 -31.87 29.09 -17.90
CA LYS A 133 -32.95 29.87 -18.53
C LYS A 133 -32.42 30.97 -19.45
N THR A 134 -31.23 31.51 -19.16
CA THR A 134 -30.66 32.64 -19.88
C THR A 134 -29.25 32.33 -20.41
N ALA A 135 -28.83 33.04 -21.47
CA ALA A 135 -27.47 32.89 -22.01
C ALA A 135 -26.38 33.35 -21.02
N GLU A 136 -26.69 34.32 -20.17
CA GLU A 136 -25.78 34.78 -19.11
C GLU A 136 -25.59 33.71 -18.03
N GLU A 137 -26.66 33.00 -17.65
CA GLU A 137 -26.58 31.86 -16.73
C GLU A 137 -25.69 30.75 -17.27
N LEU A 138 -25.71 30.50 -18.59
CA LEU A 138 -24.82 29.50 -19.21
C LEU A 138 -23.35 29.88 -19.03
N MET A 139 -22.98 31.13 -19.34
CA MET A 139 -21.57 31.57 -19.20
C MET A 139 -21.13 31.58 -17.73
N ASN A 140 -22.02 31.99 -16.81
CA ASN A 140 -21.71 32.02 -15.39
C ASN A 140 -21.60 30.62 -14.79
N PHE A 141 -22.37 29.66 -15.29
CA PHE A 141 -22.28 28.25 -14.86
C PHE A 141 -20.90 27.67 -15.16
N SER A 142 -20.40 27.82 -16.40
CA SER A 142 -19.07 27.33 -16.78
C SER A 142 -17.94 27.95 -15.93
N LYS A 143 -17.99 29.27 -15.70
CA LYS A 143 -17.00 29.96 -14.84
C LYS A 143 -17.13 29.56 -13.37
N GLY A 144 -18.35 29.26 -12.91
CA GLY A 144 -18.63 28.84 -11.54
C GLY A 144 -18.03 27.47 -11.21
N GLU A 145 -18.18 26.49 -12.10
CA GLU A 145 -17.57 25.16 -11.92
C GLU A 145 -16.04 25.23 -11.88
N GLU A 146 -15.43 26.00 -12.79
CA GLU A 146 -13.98 26.21 -12.79
C GLU A 146 -13.48 26.87 -11.50
N SER A 147 -14.17 27.93 -11.04
CA SER A 147 -13.79 28.62 -9.80
C SER A 147 -13.99 27.74 -8.56
N LEU A 148 -15.00 26.86 -8.56
CA LEU A 148 -15.24 25.94 -7.45
C LEU A 148 -14.11 24.91 -7.36
N MET A 149 -13.70 24.35 -8.51
CA MET A 149 -12.57 23.41 -8.55
C MET A 149 -11.26 24.06 -8.14
N ASP A 150 -10.94 25.25 -8.66
CA ASP A 150 -9.73 25.98 -8.26
C ASP A 150 -9.72 26.27 -6.75
N ALA A 151 -10.86 26.69 -6.18
CA ALA A 151 -10.97 26.96 -4.75
C ALA A 151 -10.75 25.71 -3.89
N GLN A 152 -11.29 24.55 -4.31
CA GLN A 152 -11.11 23.28 -3.60
C GLN A 152 -9.66 22.81 -3.65
N VAL A 153 -9.03 22.81 -4.83
CA VAL A 153 -7.63 22.40 -4.98
C VAL A 153 -6.71 23.37 -4.23
N LYS A 154 -6.98 24.67 -4.28
CA LYS A 154 -6.23 25.68 -3.53
C LYS A 154 -6.36 25.50 -2.01
N ALA A 155 -7.53 25.08 -1.53
CA ALA A 155 -7.70 24.76 -0.12
C ALA A 155 -6.86 23.53 0.30
N ILE A 156 -6.72 22.53 -0.57
CA ILE A 156 -5.82 21.39 -0.30
C ILE A 156 -4.36 21.86 -0.33
N ALA A 157 -3.98 22.64 -1.33
CA ALA A 157 -2.63 23.20 -1.45
C ALA A 157 -2.24 24.04 -0.22
N SER A 158 -3.18 24.82 0.34
CA SER A 158 -2.92 25.68 1.50
C SER A 158 -2.70 24.90 2.80
N THR A 159 -3.21 23.66 2.91
CA THR A 159 -2.85 22.75 4.02
C THR A 159 -1.37 22.30 3.95
N GLY A 160 -0.73 22.49 2.80
CA GLY A 160 0.64 22.05 2.52
C GLY A 160 0.74 20.59 2.09
N ALA A 161 -0.38 19.94 1.76
CA ALA A 161 -0.36 18.61 1.15
C ALA A 161 0.22 18.70 -0.28
N ASN A 162 1.21 17.87 -0.58
CA ASN A 162 1.90 17.83 -1.88
C ASN A 162 1.63 16.52 -2.66
N VAL A 163 1.04 15.52 -2.00
CA VAL A 163 0.61 14.27 -2.64
C VAL A 163 -0.84 13.99 -2.27
N ILE A 164 -1.67 13.74 -3.27
CA ILE A 164 -3.06 13.33 -3.11
C ILE A 164 -3.20 11.89 -3.64
N VAL A 165 -3.70 11.00 -2.80
CA VAL A 165 -4.06 9.63 -3.17
C VAL A 165 -5.57 9.52 -3.22
N THR A 166 -6.14 9.21 -4.38
CA THR A 166 -7.60 8.98 -4.54
C THR A 166 -7.91 7.54 -4.89
N GLY A 167 -8.95 6.98 -4.27
CA GLY A 167 -9.48 5.67 -4.65
C GLY A 167 -10.39 5.68 -5.89
N GLY A 168 -10.78 6.86 -6.37
CA GLY A 168 -11.79 7.04 -7.41
C GLY A 168 -11.21 7.40 -8.78
N LYS A 169 -12.03 8.07 -9.61
CA LYS A 169 -11.59 8.70 -10.86
C LYS A 169 -11.07 10.11 -10.56
N VAL A 170 -10.12 10.57 -11.37
CA VAL A 170 -9.65 11.95 -11.40
C VAL A 170 -10.22 12.60 -12.66
N ALA A 171 -10.86 13.75 -12.54
CA ALA A 171 -11.33 14.50 -13.70
C ALA A 171 -10.22 15.38 -14.28
N ASP A 172 -10.22 15.58 -15.60
CA ASP A 172 -9.18 16.35 -16.31
C ASP A 172 -9.10 17.81 -15.82
N MET A 173 -10.23 18.42 -15.47
CA MET A 173 -10.26 19.78 -14.91
C MET A 173 -9.57 19.83 -13.54
N ALA A 174 -9.83 18.84 -12.69
CA ALA A 174 -9.20 18.75 -11.37
C ALA A 174 -7.70 18.44 -11.49
N LEU A 175 -7.30 17.62 -12.46
CA LEU A 175 -5.90 17.34 -12.81
C LEU A 175 -5.16 18.62 -13.22
N HIS A 176 -5.76 19.43 -14.10
CA HIS A 176 -5.16 20.67 -14.56
C HIS A 176 -4.85 21.63 -13.40
N TYR A 177 -5.80 21.81 -12.47
CA TYR A 177 -5.56 22.63 -11.28
C TYR A 177 -4.54 22.01 -10.33
N ALA A 178 -4.57 20.69 -10.11
CA ALA A 178 -3.57 20.01 -9.29
C ALA A 178 -2.14 20.20 -9.84
N ASN A 179 -1.95 20.11 -11.16
CA ASN A 179 -0.67 20.37 -11.81
C ASN A 179 -0.25 21.84 -11.65
N LYS A 180 -1.19 22.80 -11.77
CA LYS A 180 -0.92 24.24 -11.54
C LYS A 180 -0.36 24.52 -10.15
N TYR A 181 -0.79 23.77 -9.12
CA TYR A 181 -0.28 23.89 -7.75
C TYR A 181 0.89 22.93 -7.44
N ASN A 182 1.43 22.23 -8.44
CA ASN A 182 2.50 21.22 -8.30
C ASN A 182 2.18 20.11 -7.29
N ILE A 183 0.93 19.62 -7.30
CA ILE A 183 0.50 18.51 -6.45
C ILE A 183 0.58 17.21 -7.25
N MET A 184 1.21 16.19 -6.66
CA MET A 184 1.27 14.85 -7.24
C MET A 184 -0.04 14.11 -6.98
N LEU A 185 -0.68 13.61 -8.04
CA LEU A 185 -1.89 12.80 -7.96
C LEU A 185 -1.59 11.33 -8.23
N VAL A 186 -2.07 10.46 -7.33
CA VAL A 186 -1.92 9.00 -7.40
C VAL A 186 -3.30 8.34 -7.28
N ARG A 187 -3.52 7.30 -8.09
CA ARG A 187 -4.77 6.52 -8.17
C ARG A 187 -4.52 5.02 -8.00
#